data_AF-A0A9W6W6C4-F1
#
_entry.id   AF-A0A9W6W6C4-F1
#
_cell.length_a   1.000
_cell.length_b   1.000
_cell.length_c   1.000
_cell.angle_alpha   90.00
_cell.angle_beta   90.00
_cell.angle_gamma   90.00
#
_symmetry.space_group_name_H-M   'P 1'
#
loop_
_entity.id
_entity.type
_entity.pdbx_description
1 polymer ?
#
loop_
_entity_poly.entity_id
_entity_poly.type
_entity_poly.pdbx_seq_one_letter_code
_entity_poly.pdbx_strand_id
1 'polypeptide(L)' 'MTKCVPYEVCGCGKRGFFDEHDAAKSLGRAQTKRDRAAQAWPTRRGMVRESRYYACPDSGLYHLTSESKQRKAAPMTNY' A
#
# COMPACT_ATOMS: atom_id res chain seq x y z
N MET A 1 -22.11 -3.25 6.42
CA MET A 1 -20.93 -3.73 5.68
C MET A 1 -20.15 -2.54 5.15
N THR A 2 -18.94 -2.27 5.65
CA THR A 2 -18.16 -1.12 5.18
C THR A 2 -17.58 -1.43 3.80
N LYS A 3 -18.20 -0.85 2.77
CA LYS A 3 -17.84 -0.98 1.34
C LYS A 3 -16.33 -0.93 1.15
N CYS A 4 -15.80 -1.77 0.26
CA CYS A 4 -14.39 -1.73 -0.13
C CYS A 4 -14.02 -0.31 -0.56
N VAL A 5 -12.80 0.11 -0.23
CA VAL A 5 -12.27 1.39 -0.73
C VAL A 5 -12.15 1.26 -2.26
N PRO A 6 -12.69 2.21 -3.04
CA PRO A 6 -12.59 2.17 -4.48
C PRO A 6 -11.12 2.25 -4.90
N TYR A 7 -10.74 1.45 -5.89
CA TYR A 7 -9.39 1.41 -6.41
C TYR A 7 -9.40 1.10 -7.89
N GLU A 8 -8.35 1.52 -8.58
CA GLU A 8 -8.08 1.15 -9.97
C GLU A 8 -6.71 0.48 -10.10
N VAL A 9 -6.51 -0.20 -11.22
CA VAL A 9 -5.19 -0.69 -11.60
C VAL A 9 -4.50 0.45 -12.33
N CYS A 10 -3.46 1.00 -11.71
CA CYS A 10 -2.62 2.02 -12.34
C CYS A 10 -1.85 1.42 -13.50
N GLY A 11 -1.47 2.24 -14.49
CA GLY A 11 -0.61 1.84 -15.60
C GLY A 11 0.72 1.21 -15.18
N CYS A 12 1.22 1.49 -13.96
CA CYS A 12 2.39 0.82 -13.40
C CYS A 12 2.12 -0.60 -12.83
N GLY A 13 0.91 -1.13 -13.02
CA GLY A 13 0.47 -2.45 -12.57
C GLY A 13 0.10 -2.55 -11.09
N LYS A 14 0.21 -1.45 -10.32
CA LYS A 14 -0.13 -1.40 -8.90
C LYS A 14 -1.56 -0.94 -8.69
N ARG A 15 -2.16 -1.34 -7.57
CA ARG A 15 -3.42 -0.79 -7.09
C ARG A 15 -3.26 0.68 -6.72
N GLY A 16 -4.00 1.56 -7.38
CA GLY A 16 -4.06 3.00 -7.15
C GLY A 16 -5.37 3.44 -6.50
N PHE A 17 -5.27 4.39 -5.57
CA PHE A 17 -6.42 5.05 -4.93
C PHE A 17 -6.54 6.48 -5.45
N PHE A 18 -7.78 6.98 -5.54
CA PHE A 18 -8.06 8.26 -6.18
C PHE A 18 -7.64 9.48 -5.36
N ASP A 19 -7.69 9.36 -4.04
CA ASP A 19 -7.29 10.41 -3.12
C ASP A 19 -6.50 9.87 -1.93
N GLU A 20 -5.92 10.78 -1.16
CA GLU A 20 -5.16 10.46 0.05
C GLU A 20 -6.03 9.82 1.14
N HIS A 21 -7.32 10.16 1.20
CA HIS A 21 -8.23 9.65 2.21
C HIS A 21 -8.48 8.16 2.00
N ASP A 22 -8.76 7.76 0.77
CA ASP A 22 -8.92 6.38 0.34
C ASP A 22 -7.61 5.60 0.48
N ALA A 23 -6.48 6.21 0.15
CA ALA A 23 -5.18 5.61 0.37
C ALA A 23 -4.91 5.35 1.86
N ALA A 24 -5.16 6.34 2.73
CA ALA A 24 -4.97 6.22 4.18
C ALA A 24 -5.92 5.18 4.78
N LYS A 25 -7.18 5.18 4.35
CA LYS A 25 -8.19 4.19 4.78
C LYS A 25 -7.80 2.78 4.35
N SER A 26 -7.31 2.61 3.13
CA SER A 26 -6.80 1.32 2.64
C SER A 26 -5.53 0.89 3.36
N LEU A 27 -4.63 1.82 3.67
CA LEU A 27 -3.43 1.54 4.46
C LEU A 27 -3.79 1.00 5.83
N GLY A 28 -4.70 1.66 6.56
CA GLY A 28 -5.15 1.20 7.88
C GLY A 28 -5.81 -0.19 7.83
N ARG A 29 -6.60 -0.48 6.78
CA ARG A 29 -7.17 -1.81 6.57
C ARG A 29 -6.12 -2.87 6.27
N ALA A 30 -5.14 -2.56 5.41
CA ALA A 30 -4.03 -3.46 5.09
C ALA A 30 -3.23 -3.79 6.36
N GLN A 31 -2.87 -2.77 7.14
CA GLN A 31 -2.17 -2.94 8.41
C GLN A 31 -2.96 -3.80 9.41
N THR A 32 -4.25 -3.50 9.60
CA THR A 32 -5.13 -4.30 10.48
C THR A 32 -5.19 -5.76 10.03
N LYS A 33 -5.26 -6.02 8.72
CA LYS A 33 -5.23 -7.38 8.17
C LYS A 33 -3.90 -8.08 8.48
N ARG A 34 -2.78 -7.39 8.32
CA ARG A 34 -1.44 -7.93 8.66
C ARG A 34 -1.30 -8.19 10.15
N ASP A 35 -1.81 -7.30 11.00
CA ASP A 35 -1.80 -7.48 12.46
C ASP A 35 -2.58 -8.72 12.89
N ARG A 36 -3.78 -8.93 12.32
CA ARG A 36 -4.56 -10.15 12.56
C ARG A 36 -3.81 -11.41 12.11
N ALA A 37 -3.19 -11.37 10.93
CA ALA A 37 -2.37 -12.48 10.45
C ALA A 37 -1.15 -12.73 11.36
N ALA A 38 -0.50 -11.67 11.85
CA ALA A 38 0.65 -11.73 12.74
C ALA A 38 0.32 -12.29 14.13
N GLN A 39 -0.94 -12.17 14.57
CA GLN A 39 -1.42 -12.78 15.81
C GLN A 39 -1.72 -14.27 15.63
N ALA A 40 -2.17 -14.67 14.44
CA ALA A 40 -2.48 -16.07 14.13
C ALA A 40 -1.23 -16.93 13.85
N TRP A 41 -0.10 -16.31 13.51
CA TRP A 41 1.13 -17.01 13.14
C TRP A 41 2.14 -17.02 14.29
N PRO A 42 2.88 -18.12 14.50
CA PRO A 42 3.86 -18.23 15.59
C PRO A 42 5.07 -17.30 15.40
N THR A 43 5.33 -16.86 14.17
CA THR A 43 6.46 -15.97 13.86
C THR A 43 6.03 -14.88 12.90
N ARG A 44 6.66 -13.69 13.03
CA ARG A 44 6.47 -12.54 12.13
C ARG A 44 7.55 -12.43 11.05
N ARG A 45 8.50 -13.37 11.00
CA ARG A 45 9.63 -13.32 10.06
C ARG A 45 9.11 -13.45 8.63
N GLY A 46 9.55 -12.54 7.75
CA GLY A 46 9.14 -12.51 6.33
C GLY A 46 7.78 -11.84 6.06
N MET A 47 7.09 -11.33 7.09
CA MET A 47 5.82 -10.63 6.89
C MET A 47 6.05 -9.21 6.34
N VAL A 48 5.59 -8.98 5.12
CA VAL A 48 5.57 -7.64 4.52
C VAL A 48 4.42 -6.84 5.11
N ARG A 49 4.72 -5.63 5.61
CA ARG A 49 3.73 -4.68 6.13
C ARG A 49 3.85 -3.36 5.37
N GLU A 50 2.73 -2.92 4.82
CA GLU A 50 2.59 -1.62 4.20
C GLU A 50 2.62 -0.53 5.28
N SER A 51 3.51 0.47 5.14
CA SER A 51 3.77 1.48 6.18
C SER A 51 3.27 2.87 5.79
N ARG A 52 3.16 3.15 4.49
CA ARG A 52 2.80 4.47 3.96
C ARG A 52 2.17 4.36 2.57
N TYR A 53 1.71 5.49 2.06
CA TYR A 53 1.33 5.67 0.66
C TYR A 53 2.17 6.76 -0.02
N TYR A 54 2.18 6.78 -1.35
CA TYR A 54 2.83 7.80 -2.18
C TYR A 54 2.01 8.05 -3.45
N ALA A 55 2.10 9.26 -4.00
CA ALA A 55 1.46 9.60 -5.29
C ALA A 55 2.27 9.02 -6.45
N CYS A 56 1.59 8.33 -7.36
CA CYS A 56 2.15 7.84 -8.60
C CYS A 56 2.45 9.03 -9.54
N PRO A 57 3.70 9.21 -9.99
CA PRO A 57 4.06 10.30 -10.89
C PRO A 57 3.28 10.28 -12.22
N ASP A 58 2.95 9.08 -12.71
CA ASP A 58 2.41 8.89 -14.06
C ASP A 58 0.88 8.94 -14.15
N SER A 59 0.18 8.62 -13.06
CA SER A 59 -1.29 8.50 -13.06
C SER A 59 -2.01 9.40 -12.06
N GLY A 60 -1.27 10.06 -11.15
CA GLY A 60 -1.86 10.83 -10.05
C GLY A 60 -2.55 9.97 -8.97
N LEU A 61 -2.59 8.65 -9.12
CA LEU A 61 -3.16 7.72 -8.13
C LEU A 61 -2.20 7.49 -6.96
N TYR A 62 -2.74 7.15 -5.80
CA TYR A 62 -1.94 6.84 -4.61
C TYR A 62 -1.68 5.35 -4.45
N HIS A 63 -0.43 4.96 -4.20
CA HIS A 63 0.00 3.57 -4.01
C HIS A 63 0.47 3.32 -2.58
N LEU A 64 0.13 2.15 -2.03
CA LEU A 64 0.71 1.70 -0.77
C LEU A 64 2.12 1.17 -0.99
N THR A 65 3.00 1.38 -0.01
CA THR A 65 4.35 0.83 -0.02
C THR A 65 4.73 0.30 1.37
N SER A 66 5.52 -0.76 1.39
CA SER A 66 6.16 -1.35 2.57
C SER A 66 7.54 -0.74 2.84
N GLU A 67 8.02 0.17 1.99
CA GLU A 67 9.33 0.79 2.14
C GLU A 67 9.39 1.76 3.33
N SER A 68 10.52 1.74 4.03
CA SER A 68 10.81 2.69 5.11
C SER A 68 11.18 4.07 4.54
N LYS A 69 11.01 5.15 5.32
CA LYS A 69 11.32 6.53 4.89
C LYS A 69 12.74 6.72 4.34
N GLN A 70 13.71 5.91 4.78
CA GLN A 70 15.10 5.96 4.32
C GLN A 70 15.29 5.44 2.89
N ARG A 71 14.43 4.53 2.43
CA ARG A 71 14.44 4.05 1.06
C ARG A 71 13.52 4.96 0.25
N LYS A 72 14.02 6.13 -0.18
CA LYS A 72 13.29 6.96 -1.12
C LYS A 72 13.01 6.13 -2.38
N ALA A 73 11.75 6.11 -2.81
CA ALA A 73 11.30 5.48 -4.03
C ALA A 73 12.22 5.93 -5.18
N ALA A 74 13.12 5.05 -5.59
CA ALA A 74 13.80 5.22 -6.85
C ALA A 74 12.69 5.30 -7.93
N PRO A 75 12.77 6.23 -8.90
CA PRO A 75 11.92 6.12 -10.08
C PRO A 75 12.16 4.72 -10.64
N MET A 76 11.08 3.95 -10.85
CA MET A 76 11.16 2.67 -11.55
C MET A 76 11.70 2.97 -12.95
N THR A 77 13.00 2.89 -13.10
CA THR A 77 13.67 2.81 -14.39
C THR A 77 13.41 1.40 -14.86
N ASN A 78 12.57 1.27 -15.89
CA ASN A 78 12.40 0.05 -16.67
C ASN A 78 13.79 -0.48 -17.05
N TYR A 79 14.05 -1.75 -16.72
CA TYR A 79 15.05 -2.57 -17.39
C TYR A 79 14.31 -3.59 -18.24
#